data_AF-A0A2V6NJJ6-F1
#
_entry.id   AF-A0A2V6NJJ6-F1
#
_cell.length_a   1.000
_cell.length_b   1.000
_cell.length_c   1.000
_cell.angle_alpha   90.00
_cell.angle_beta   90.00
_cell.angle_gamma   90.00
#
_symmetry.space_group_name_H-M   'P 1'
#
loop_
_entity.id
_entity.type
_entity.pdbx_description
1 polymer ?
#
loop_
_entity_poly.entity_id
_entity_poly.type
_entity_poly.pdbx_seq_one_letter_code
_entity_poly.pdbx_strand_id
1 'polypeptide(L)'
;MPDHMHFFVRGDNQFDLGKWVNGLKRAISVALGATNNRPLWRPGFFDHVLRNDESYAQKWEYVRRNPVRAGLVNSAAEWRYQGKIVTIDRA
;
A
#
# COMPACT_ATOMS: atom_id res chain seq x y z
N MET A 1 -3.44 7.27 2.42
CA MET A 1 -3.33 8.48 3.26
C MET A 1 -2.98 9.65 2.36
N PRO A 2 -3.17 10.91 2.77
CA PRO A 2 -2.86 12.07 1.93
C PRO A 2 -1.39 12.17 1.50
N ASP A 3 -0.47 11.64 2.32
CA ASP A 3 0.98 11.76 2.19
C ASP A 3 1.70 10.42 1.91
N HIS A 4 1.00 9.28 2.05
CA HIS A 4 1.57 7.95 1.81
C HIS A 4 0.51 6.90 1.45
N MET A 5 0.98 5.77 0.91
CA MET A 5 0.15 4.63 0.50
C MET A 5 0.52 3.37 1.29
N HIS A 6 -0.48 2.57 1.63
CA HIS A 6 -0.33 1.21 2.14
C HIS A 6 -1.00 0.27 1.14
N PHE A 7 -0.34 -0.83 0.79
CA PHE A 7 -0.91 -1.86 -0.07
C PHE A 7 -0.35 -3.23 0.31
N PHE A 8 -1.08 -4.27 -0.06
CA PHE A 8 -0.63 -5.65 0.04
C PHE A 8 -0.23 -6.13 -1.33
N VAL A 9 0.83 -6.93 -1.40
CA VAL A 9 1.28 -7.55 -2.64
C VAL A 9 1.69 -8.99 -2.36
N ARG A 10 1.37 -9.87 -3.29
CA ARG A 10 1.85 -11.26 -3.35
C ARG A 10 2.38 -11.45 -4.76
N GLY A 11 3.53 -12.10 -4.87
CA GLY A 11 4.02 -12.64 -6.13
C GLY A 11 4.34 -14.12 -6.00
N ASP A 12 4.91 -14.67 -7.06
CA ASP A 12 5.41 -16.04 -7.11
C ASP A 12 6.79 -16.17 -6.42
N ASN A 13 7.42 -17.33 -6.57
CA ASN A 13 8.73 -17.62 -5.99
C ASN A 13 9.88 -16.78 -6.58
N GLN A 14 9.66 -16.09 -7.70
CA GLN A 14 10.63 -15.21 -8.34
C GLN A 14 10.34 -13.73 -8.06
N PHE A 15 9.37 -13.45 -7.17
CA PHE A 15 8.95 -12.09 -6.86
C PHE A 15 10.04 -11.29 -6.16
N ASP A 16 10.38 -10.15 -6.76
CA ASP A 16 11.31 -9.16 -6.21
C ASP A 16 10.51 -7.91 -5.81
N LEU A 17 10.36 -7.70 -4.50
CA LEU A 17 9.61 -6.58 -3.94
C LEU A 17 10.22 -5.24 -4.34
N GLY A 18 11.55 -5.12 -4.39
CA GLY A 18 12.24 -3.88 -4.76
C GLY A 18 11.96 -3.47 -6.20
N LYS A 19 12.07 -4.41 -7.15
CA LYS A 19 11.73 -4.19 -8.57
C LYS A 19 10.27 -3.81 -8.72
N TRP A 20 9.37 -4.50 -8.02
CA TRP A 20 7.94 -4.23 -8.07
C TRP A 20 7.60 -2.82 -7.55
N VAL A 21 8.14 -2.43 -6.38
CA VAL A 21 7.92 -1.09 -5.81
C VAL A 21 8.50 0.01 -6.70
N ASN A 22 9.68 -0.21 -7.29
CA ASN A 22 10.26 0.71 -8.26
C ASN A 22 9.35 0.89 -9.49
N GLY A 23 8.80 -0.21 -10.02
CA GLY A 23 7.85 -0.18 -11.12
C GLY A 23 6.58 0.62 -10.78
N LEU A 24 5.98 0.35 -9.61
CA LEU A 24 4.79 1.06 -9.13
C LEU A 24 5.04 2.57 -8.99
N LYS A 25 6.11 2.96 -8.28
CA LYS A 25 6.48 4.36 -8.10
C LYS A 25 6.70 5.06 -9.43
N ARG A 26 7.38 4.41 -10.37
CA ARG A 26 7.60 4.94 -11.73
C ARG A 26 6.28 5.14 -12.48
N ALA A 27 5.39 4.15 -12.48
CA ALA A 27 4.11 4.23 -13.18
C ALA A 27 3.26 5.41 -12.67
N ILE A 28 3.17 5.58 -11.35
CA ILE A 28 2.45 6.70 -10.74
C ILE A 28 3.14 8.04 -11.03
N SER A 29 4.48 8.10 -10.93
CA SER A 29 5.23 9.32 -11.25
C SER A 29 4.97 9.79 -12.68
N VAL A 30 4.95 8.87 -13.65
CA VAL A 30 4.63 9.20 -15.05
C VAL A 30 3.19 9.69 -15.17
N ALA A 31 2.23 8.98 -14.58
CA ALA A 31 0.82 9.35 -14.63
C ALA A 31 0.52 10.72 -14.03
N LEU A 32 1.29 11.15 -13.01
CA LEU A 32 1.13 12.43 -12.33
C LEU A 32 2.09 13.52 -12.83
N GLY A 33 2.90 13.25 -13.85
CA GLY A 33 3.85 14.22 -14.41
C GLY A 33 4.93 14.66 -13.41
N ALA A 34 5.36 13.77 -12.52
CA ALA A 34 6.43 14.05 -11.57
C ALA A 34 7.76 14.27 -12.31
N THR A 35 8.53 15.27 -11.87
CA THR A 35 9.83 15.62 -12.46
C THR A 35 10.91 15.63 -11.39
N ASN A 36 12.19 15.69 -11.79
CA ASN A 36 13.29 15.79 -10.83
C ASN A 36 13.20 17.08 -9.97
N ASN A 37 12.62 18.15 -10.51
CA ASN A 37 12.41 19.41 -9.78
C ASN A 37 11.17 19.37 -8.86
N ARG A 38 10.33 18.35 -8.99
CA ARG A 38 9.14 18.13 -8.15
C ARG A 38 9.01 16.64 -7.81
N PRO A 39 9.91 16.10 -6.96
CA PRO A 39 9.91 14.69 -6.63
C PRO A 39 8.63 14.30 -5.88
N LEU A 40 7.99 13.22 -6.33
CA LEU A 40 6.75 12.71 -5.72
C LEU A 40 7.02 11.80 -4.51
N TRP A 41 8.11 11.03 -4.55
CA TRP A 41 8.38 9.96 -3.60
C TRP A 41 9.52 10.30 -2.66
N ARG A 42 9.36 9.92 -1.38
CA ARG A 42 10.50 9.76 -0.48
C ARG A 42 11.35 8.55 -0.91
N PRO A 43 12.69 8.62 -0.80
CA PRO A 43 13.56 7.47 -1.05
C PRO A 43 13.20 6.27 -0.15
N GLY A 44 13.35 5.06 -0.69
CA GLY A 44 13.06 3.81 0.03
C GLY A 44 11.56 3.52 0.19
N PHE A 45 11.25 2.42 0.87
CA PHE A 45 9.90 2.02 1.26
C PHE A 45 10.00 1.18 2.53
N PHE A 46 8.89 1.06 3.26
CA PHE A 46 8.78 0.14 4.38
C PHE A 46 8.01 -1.09 3.92
N ASP A 47 8.51 -2.27 4.27
CA ASP A 47 7.82 -3.54 4.04
C ASP A 47 7.73 -4.37 5.32
N HIS A 48 6.73 -5.24 5.33
CA HIS A 48 6.51 -6.19 6.41
C HIS A 48 5.99 -7.49 5.80
N VAL A 49 6.73 -8.59 6.00
CA VAL A 49 6.38 -9.91 5.46
C VAL A 49 5.31 -10.55 6.34
N LEU A 50 4.15 -10.85 5.74
CA LEU A 50 3.09 -11.60 6.41
C LEU A 50 3.43 -13.09 6.45
N ARG A 51 3.63 -13.62 7.66
CA ARG A 51 3.84 -15.05 7.91
C ARG A 51 2.56 -15.70 8.44
N ASN A 52 2.54 -17.03 8.47
CA ASN A 52 1.32 -17.84 8.62
C ASN A 52 0.41 -17.43 9.79
N ASP A 53 1.01 -17.02 10.92
CA ASP A 53 0.29 -16.69 12.16
C ASP A 53 -0.29 -15.26 12.19
N GLU A 54 0.22 -14.37 11.36
CA GLU A 54 -0.40 -13.06 11.13
C GLU A 54 -1.49 -13.22 10.07
N SER A 55 -2.75 -13.17 10.49
CA SER A 55 -3.85 -13.20 9.54
C SER A 55 -3.79 -11.96 8.66
N TYR A 56 -3.79 -12.17 7.34
CA TYR A 56 -3.95 -11.11 6.32
C TYR A 56 -5.11 -10.16 6.69
N ALA A 57 -6.21 -10.72 7.23
CA ALA A 57 -7.35 -9.95 7.68
C ALA A 57 -7.03 -9.00 8.85
N GLN A 58 -6.17 -9.40 9.80
CA GLN A 58 -5.77 -8.56 10.93
C GLN A 58 -4.94 -7.35 10.48
N LYS A 59 -3.95 -7.56 9.59
CA LYS A 59 -3.15 -6.45 9.07
C LYS A 59 -3.94 -5.57 8.13
N TRP A 60 -4.86 -6.14 7.36
CA TRP A 60 -5.80 -5.36 6.58
C TRP A 60 -6.63 -4.43 7.48
N GLU A 61 -7.18 -4.94 8.57
CA GLU A 61 -7.97 -4.12 9.50
C GLU A 61 -7.14 -2.97 10.08
N TYR A 62 -5.86 -3.22 10.37
CA TYR A 62 -4.92 -2.17 10.76
C TYR A 62 -4.81 -1.07 9.68
N VAL A 63 -4.56 -1.45 8.42
CA VAL A 63 -4.46 -0.51 7.29
C VAL A 63 -5.76 0.26 7.08
N ARG A 64 -6.90 -0.43 7.13
CA ARG A 64 -8.24 0.13 6.98
C ARG A 64 -8.55 1.18 8.05
N ARG A 65 -8.01 1.01 9.27
CA ARG A 65 -8.20 1.94 10.38
C ARG A 65 -7.21 3.11 10.40
N ASN A 66 -6.19 3.14 9.55
CA ASN A 66 -5.21 4.24 9.53
C ASN A 66 -5.83 5.63 9.28
N PRO A 67 -6.81 5.81 8.37
CA PRO A 67 -7.49 7.09 8.20
C PRO A 67 -8.21 7.57 9.47
N VAL A 68 -8.82 6.65 10.22
CA VAL A 68 -9.48 6.96 11.51
C VAL A 68 -8.45 7.36 12.56
N ARG A 69 -7.36 6.60 12.68
CA ARG A 69 -6.27 6.90 13.64
C ARG A 69 -5.58 8.24 13.36
N ALA A 70 -5.58 8.68 12.11
CA ALA A 70 -5.06 9.97 11.70
C ALA A 70 -6.11 11.11 11.76
N GLY A 71 -7.33 10.85 12.23
CA GLY A 71 -8.37 11.85 12.36
C GLY A 71 -8.96 12.35 11.03
N LEU A 72 -8.77 11.62 9.94
CA LEU A 72 -9.26 12.03 8.61
C LEU A 72 -10.75 11.71 8.38
N VAL A 73 -11.27 10.72 9.10
CA VAL A 73 -12.65 10.24 9.04
C VAL A 73 -13.06 9.66 10.40
N ASN A 74 -14.36 9.64 10.71
CA ASN A 74 -14.85 9.09 11.98
C ASN A 74 -14.94 7.56 11.94
N SER A 75 -15.29 7.00 10.79
CA SER A 75 -15.29 5.57 10.53
C SER A 75 -14.46 5.23 9.29
N ALA A 76 -13.87 4.04 9.29
CA ALA A 76 -13.06 3.60 8.16
C ALA A 76 -13.86 3.43 6.85
N ALA A 77 -15.19 3.27 6.94
CA ALA A 77 -16.08 3.20 5.78
C ALA A 77 -16.20 4.53 5.03
N GLU A 78 -16.00 5.67 5.71
CA GLU A 78 -16.05 7.01 5.11
C GLU A 78 -14.79 7.32 4.26
N TRP A 79 -13.73 6.52 4.37
CA TRP A 79 -12.51 6.77 3.63
C TRP A 79 -12.65 6.40 2.15
N ARG A 80 -12.97 7.40 1.31
CA ARG A 80 -13.19 7.23 -0.14
C ARG A 80 -11.97 6.79 -0.95
N TYR A 81 -10.77 6.86 -0.36
CA TYR A 81 -9.51 6.54 -1.04
C TYR A 81 -8.95 5.17 -0.63
N GLN A 82 -9.80 4.27 -0.12
CA GLN A 82 -9.42 2.88 0.13
C GLN A 82 -9.41 2.08 -1.19
N GLY A 83 -8.51 1.10 -1.27
CA GLY A 83 -8.51 0.11 -2.35
C GLY A 83 -9.62 -0.93 -2.18
N LYS A 84 -9.74 -1.83 -3.17
CA LYS A 84 -10.61 -3.01 -3.05
C LYS A 84 -9.88 -4.16 -2.35
N ILE A 85 -10.59 -4.84 -1.46
CA ILE A 85 -10.10 -6.08 -0.85
C ILE A 85 -10.24 -7.19 -1.90
N VAL A 86 -9.15 -7.88 -2.18
CA VAL A 86 -9.18 -9.17 -2.87
C VAL A 86 -8.84 -10.25 -1.88
N THR A 87 -9.64 -11.31 -1.84
CA THR A 87 -9.31 -12.52 -1.09
C THR A 87 -8.10 -13.15 -1.76
N ILE A 88 -6.99 -13.23 -1.02
CA ILE A 88 -5.84 -14.00 -1.47
C ILE A 88 -6.11 -15.44 -1.05
N ASP A 89 -6.64 -16.23 -1.98
CA ASP A 89 -6.83 -17.66 -1.73
C ASP A 89 -5.45 -18.30 -1.46
N ARG A 90 -5.32 -18.87 -0.27
CA ARG A 90 -4.19 -19.72 0.09
C ARG A 90 -4.58 -21.14 -0.35
N ALA A 91 -4.35 -21.45 -1.62
CA ALA A 91 -4.24 -22.84 -2.06
C ALA A 91 -3.09 -23.52 -1.32
#